data_AF-A0A6J2KM02-F1
#
_entry.id   AF-A0A6J2KM02-F1
#
_cell.length_a   1.000
_cell.length_b   1.000
_cell.length_c   1.000
_cell.angle_alpha   90.00
_cell.angle_beta   90.00
_cell.angle_gamma   90.00
#
_symmetry.space_group_name_H-M   'P 1'
#
loop_
_entity.id
_entity.type
_entity.pdbx_description
1 polymer ?
#
loop_
_entity_poly.entity_id
_entity_poly.type
_entity_poly.pdbx_seq_one_letter_code
_entity_poly.pdbx_strand_id
1 'polypeptide(L)'
;MFQKQGLTVIRKRGRPAGRNRVALTLEERRARNAQYERERREETAAATRELAEAAGCPPDISTVDLLTTVIETLRRRMAPRPGEEIADLRRVNKKLKAQVIKLERMLGQEQLPSQETGAQESPPALPVQEPPVESEASGLQLLSPHELQYLENLFDNDQMGEILPSEV
;
A
#
# COMPACT_ATOMS: atom_id res chain seq x y z
N MET A 1 -65.44 31.72 -2.09
CA MET A 1 -65.43 30.36 -2.68
C MET A 1 -64.53 30.39 -3.92
N PHE A 2 -63.22 30.18 -3.78
CA PHE A 2 -62.30 30.20 -4.93
C PHE A 2 -62.03 28.78 -5.40
N GLN A 3 -62.61 28.43 -6.55
CA GLN A 3 -62.45 27.16 -7.24
C GLN A 3 -61.02 27.09 -7.81
N LYS A 4 -60.12 26.36 -7.13
CA LYS A 4 -58.77 26.09 -7.62
C LYS A 4 -58.87 25.11 -8.79
N GLN A 5 -58.67 25.60 -10.01
CA GLN A 5 -58.55 24.76 -11.20
C GLN A 5 -57.28 23.92 -11.08
N GLY A 6 -57.44 22.59 -11.04
CA GLY A 6 -56.33 21.65 -10.90
C GLY A 6 -55.50 21.55 -12.17
N LEU A 7 -54.22 21.92 -12.10
CA LEU A 7 -53.25 21.56 -13.14
C LEU A 7 -53.12 20.03 -13.19
N THR A 8 -53.50 19.44 -14.32
CA THR A 8 -53.37 18.01 -14.59
C THR A 8 -51.90 17.65 -14.86
N VAL A 9 -51.22 17.13 -13.83
CA VAL A 9 -49.86 16.60 -13.96
C VAL A 9 -49.91 15.25 -14.72
N ILE A 10 -49.43 15.23 -15.96
CA ILE A 10 -49.30 14.00 -16.76
C ILE A 10 -48.32 13.05 -16.05
N ARG A 11 -48.80 11.87 -15.62
CA ARG A 11 -48.02 10.87 -14.87
C ARG A 11 -47.33 9.89 -15.82
N LYS A 12 -46.05 9.60 -15.58
CA LYS A 12 -45.35 8.46 -16.21
C LYS A 12 -45.93 7.14 -15.67
N ARG A 13 -46.21 6.18 -16.55
CA ARG A 13 -46.78 4.85 -16.21
C ARG A 13 -45.90 4.13 -15.17
N GLY A 14 -46.51 3.42 -14.22
CA GLY A 14 -45.82 2.48 -13.31
C GLY A 14 -45.49 2.98 -11.89
N ARG A 15 -45.79 4.22 -11.51
CA ARG A 15 -45.68 4.63 -10.08
C ARG A 15 -47.04 4.47 -9.38
N PRO A 16 -47.12 3.69 -8.28
CA PRO A 16 -48.38 3.54 -7.55
C PRO A 16 -48.86 4.91 -7.08
N ALA A 17 -50.14 5.19 -7.30
CA ALA A 17 -50.76 6.40 -6.80
C ALA A 17 -50.76 6.33 -5.27
N GLY A 18 -49.88 7.10 -4.62
CA GLY A 18 -49.98 7.32 -3.18
C GLY A 18 -51.35 7.93 -2.91
N ARG A 19 -52.29 7.11 -2.41
CA ARG A 19 -53.74 7.38 -2.37
C ARG A 19 -54.10 8.68 -1.62
N ASN A 20 -53.19 9.22 -0.80
CA ASN A 20 -53.38 10.41 0.04
C ASN A 20 -52.26 11.47 -0.07
N ARG A 21 -51.49 11.51 -1.16
CA ARG A 21 -50.49 12.58 -1.34
C ARG A 21 -51.12 13.78 -2.06
N VAL A 22 -51.44 14.83 -1.31
CA VAL A 22 -51.73 16.15 -1.90
C VAL A 22 -50.45 16.60 -2.62
N ALA A 23 -50.54 16.79 -3.93
CA ALA A 23 -49.41 17.33 -4.69
C ALA A 23 -49.16 18.76 -4.23
N LEU A 24 -47.93 19.06 -3.82
CA LEU A 24 -47.56 20.41 -3.41
C LEU A 24 -47.82 21.39 -4.54
N THR A 25 -48.33 22.57 -4.18
CA THR A 25 -48.41 23.69 -5.10
C THR A 25 -47.00 24.10 -5.55
N LEU A 26 -46.93 24.85 -6.65
CA LEU A 26 -45.65 25.29 -7.19
C LEU A 26 -44.92 26.20 -6.19
N GLU A 27 -45.66 27.03 -5.46
CA GLU A 27 -45.14 27.90 -4.39
C GLU A 27 -44.65 27.10 -3.19
N GLU A 28 -45.43 26.12 -2.71
CA GLU A 28 -45.01 25.22 -1.62
C GLU A 28 -43.73 24.45 -1.97
N ARG A 29 -43.59 24.01 -3.24
CA ARG A 29 -42.38 23.34 -3.70
C ARG A 29 -41.18 24.29 -3.73
N ARG A 30 -41.36 25.53 -4.21
CA ARG A 30 -40.29 26.55 -4.19
C ARG A 30 -39.87 26.86 -2.75
N ALA A 31 -40.83 27.08 -1.86
CA ALA A 31 -40.56 27.36 -0.45
C ALA A 31 -39.80 26.21 0.22
N ARG A 32 -40.24 24.96 -0.01
CA ARG A 32 -39.55 23.77 0.51
C ARG A 32 -38.13 23.63 -0.04
N ASN A 33 -37.93 23.81 -1.34
CA ASN A 33 -36.59 23.73 -1.93
C ASN A 33 -35.68 24.85 -1.42
N ALA A 34 -36.23 26.06 -1.23
CA ALA A 34 -35.48 27.17 -0.66
C ALA A 34 -35.08 26.91 0.79
N GLN A 35 -35.93 26.26 1.58
CA GLN A 35 -35.60 25.81 2.94
C GLN A 35 -34.46 24.80 2.92
N TYR A 36 -34.59 23.71 2.15
CA TYR A 36 -33.53 22.70 2.06
C TYR A 36 -32.20 23.27 1.59
N GLU A 37 -32.23 24.22 0.65
CA GLU A 37 -31.01 24.87 0.18
C GLU A 37 -30.38 25.78 1.24
N ARG A 38 -31.18 26.40 2.12
CA ARG A 38 -30.66 27.16 3.28
C ARG A 38 -30.01 26.21 4.28
N GLU A 39 -30.71 25.15 4.67
CA GLU A 39 -30.20 24.12 5.59
C GLU A 39 -28.89 23.53 5.06
N ARG A 40 -28.83 23.15 3.77
CA ARG A 40 -27.60 22.64 3.14
C ARG A 40 -26.44 23.65 3.25
N ARG A 41 -26.70 24.94 3.03
CA ARG A 41 -25.66 25.98 3.12
C ARG A 41 -25.19 26.19 4.55
N GLU A 42 -26.11 26.17 5.51
CA GLU A 42 -25.79 26.28 6.93
C GLU A 42 -24.96 25.09 7.41
N GLU A 43 -25.34 23.87 7.05
CA GLU A 43 -24.57 22.65 7.33
C GLU A 43 -23.16 22.72 6.69
N THR A 44 -23.08 23.15 5.43
CA THR A 44 -21.78 23.30 4.74
C THR A 44 -20.90 24.33 5.43
N ALA A 45 -21.47 25.48 5.85
CA ALA A 45 -20.74 26.53 6.55
C ALA A 45 -20.29 26.07 7.95
N ALA A 46 -21.13 25.32 8.66
CA ALA A 46 -20.78 24.72 9.95
C ALA A 46 -19.62 23.73 9.82
N ALA A 47 -19.71 22.80 8.87
CA ALA A 47 -18.64 21.83 8.60
C ALA A 47 -17.33 22.51 8.17
N THR A 48 -17.42 23.58 7.37
CA THR A 48 -16.24 24.37 6.96
C THR A 48 -15.59 25.05 8.16
N ARG A 49 -16.38 25.60 9.09
CA ARG A 49 -15.87 26.23 10.31
C ARG A 49 -15.21 25.22 11.24
N GLU A 50 -15.85 24.07 11.45
CA GLU A 50 -15.29 22.97 12.24
C GLU A 50 -13.97 22.47 11.63
N LEU A 51 -13.90 22.35 10.31
CA LEU A 51 -12.68 21.97 9.61
C LEU A 51 -11.57 23.02 9.79
N ALA A 52 -11.89 24.32 9.70
CA ALA A 52 -10.94 25.39 9.92
C ALA A 52 -10.38 25.37 11.34
N GLU A 53 -11.25 25.17 12.34
CA GLU A 53 -10.85 25.02 13.74
C GLU A 53 -9.92 23.82 13.94
N ALA A 54 -10.29 22.65 13.41
CA ALA A 54 -9.48 21.43 13.50
C ALA A 54 -8.12 21.56 12.78
N ALA A 55 -8.08 22.32 11.69
CA ALA A 55 -6.84 22.63 10.95
C ALA A 55 -6.00 23.74 11.61
N GLY A 56 -6.53 24.45 12.62
CA GLY A 56 -5.88 25.60 13.23
C GLY A 56 -5.79 26.82 12.28
N CYS A 57 -6.66 26.89 11.28
CA CYS A 57 -6.73 27.99 10.32
C CYS A 57 -7.54 29.17 10.89
N PRO A 58 -7.26 30.41 10.46
CA PRO A 58 -8.07 31.56 10.84
C PRO A 58 -9.52 31.43 10.31
N PRO A 59 -10.52 32.01 10.99
CA PRO A 59 -11.94 31.86 10.63
C PRO A 59 -12.30 32.53 9.30
N ASP A 60 -11.51 33.52 8.86
CA ASP A 60 -11.73 34.28 7.62
C ASP A 60 -10.99 33.71 6.40
N ILE A 61 -10.45 32.48 6.53
CA ILE A 61 -9.76 31.81 5.42
C ILE A 61 -10.74 31.52 4.26
N SER A 62 -10.26 31.65 3.03
CA SER A 62 -11.06 31.23 1.87
C SER A 62 -11.29 29.71 1.91
N THR A 63 -12.44 29.25 1.42
CA THR A 63 -12.75 27.81 1.40
C THR A 63 -11.73 27.01 0.59
N VAL A 64 -11.20 27.60 -0.49
CA VAL A 64 -10.19 26.97 -1.35
C VAL A 64 -8.86 26.81 -0.63
N ASP A 65 -8.41 27.86 0.08
CA ASP A 65 -7.13 27.84 0.79
C ASP A 65 -7.20 26.89 2.00
N LEU A 66 -8.34 26.85 2.69
CA LEU A 66 -8.59 25.88 3.76
C LEU A 66 -8.45 24.44 3.25
N LEU A 67 -9.15 24.10 2.18
CA LEU A 67 -9.12 22.74 1.63
C LEU A 67 -7.71 22.37 1.14
N THR A 68 -7.01 23.29 0.49
CA THR A 68 -5.62 23.07 0.05
C THR A 68 -4.72 22.79 1.25
N THR A 69 -4.81 23.60 2.29
CA THR A 69 -4.02 23.45 3.53
C THR A 69 -4.30 22.12 4.22
N VAL A 70 -5.57 21.73 4.33
CA VAL A 70 -5.98 20.45 4.92
C VAL A 70 -5.46 19.27 4.11
N ILE A 71 -5.58 19.33 2.77
CA ILE A 71 -5.09 18.25 1.89
C ILE A 71 -3.56 18.10 2.03
N GLU A 72 -2.82 19.21 2.04
CA GLU A 72 -1.37 19.16 2.19
C GLU A 72 -0.93 18.64 3.56
N THR A 73 -1.59 19.06 4.63
CA THR A 73 -1.29 18.57 5.97
C THR A 73 -1.59 17.09 6.11
N LEU A 74 -2.71 16.59 5.56
CA LEU A 74 -3.01 15.16 5.50
C LEU A 74 -1.97 14.41 4.69
N ARG A 75 -1.58 14.90 3.51
CA ARG A 75 -0.53 14.28 2.69
C ARG A 75 0.80 14.17 3.44
N ARG A 76 1.21 15.22 4.16
CA ARG A 76 2.45 15.17 4.97
C ARG A 76 2.35 14.20 6.14
N ARG A 77 1.18 14.10 6.79
CA ARG A 77 0.96 13.17 7.90
C ARG A 77 0.84 11.71 7.46
N MET A 78 0.31 11.48 6.26
CA MET A 78 0.13 10.16 5.67
C MET A 78 1.35 9.69 4.86
N ALA A 79 2.24 10.60 4.48
CA ALA A 79 3.49 10.24 3.83
C ALA A 79 4.33 9.36 4.79
N PRO A 80 4.95 8.27 4.28
CA PRO A 80 5.93 7.52 5.05
C PRO A 80 7.00 8.48 5.56
N ARG A 81 7.28 8.47 6.86
CA ARG A 81 8.36 9.33 7.38
C ARG A 81 9.68 8.86 6.77
N PRO A 82 10.53 9.76 6.28
CA PRO A 82 11.86 9.38 5.80
C PRO A 82 12.59 8.70 6.97
N GLY A 83 12.88 7.40 6.82
CA GLY A 83 13.53 6.56 7.84
C GLY A 83 12.64 5.46 8.45
N GLU A 84 11.32 5.67 8.58
CA GLU A 84 10.41 4.61 9.08
C GLU A 84 10.28 3.47 8.05
N GLU A 85 10.18 3.81 6.77
CA GLU A 85 10.15 2.83 5.68
C GLU A 85 11.44 2.01 5.61
N ILE A 86 12.60 2.65 5.81
CA ILE A 86 13.89 1.95 5.83
C ILE A 86 14.00 1.05 7.06
N ALA A 87 13.55 1.51 8.23
CA ALA A 87 13.54 0.70 9.45
C ALA A 87 12.59 -0.50 9.34
N ASP A 88 11.40 -0.31 8.76
CA ASP A 88 10.43 -1.36 8.50
C ASP A 88 10.96 -2.37 7.47
N LEU A 89 11.56 -1.90 6.38
CA LEU A 89 12.22 -2.74 5.38
C LEU A 89 13.37 -3.54 6.01
N ARG A 90 14.25 -2.91 6.82
CA ARG A 90 15.33 -3.60 7.55
C ARG A 90 14.77 -4.67 8.50
N ARG A 91 13.69 -4.38 9.22
CA ARG A 91 13.02 -5.34 10.11
C ARG A 91 12.46 -6.54 9.35
N VAL A 92 11.78 -6.29 8.23
CA VAL A 92 11.24 -7.35 7.37
C VAL A 92 12.38 -8.18 6.78
N ASN A 93 13.46 -7.54 6.30
CA ASN A 93 14.63 -8.22 5.79
C ASN A 93 15.27 -9.15 6.83
N LYS A 94 15.40 -8.69 8.08
CA LYS A 94 15.92 -9.53 9.18
C LYS A 94 15.04 -10.76 9.42
N LYS A 95 13.72 -10.61 9.37
CA LYS A 95 12.77 -11.74 9.51
C LYS A 95 12.89 -12.73 8.35
N LEU A 96 12.97 -12.23 7.11
CA LEU A 96 13.13 -13.06 5.92
C LEU A 96 14.45 -13.82 5.96
N LYS A 97 15.57 -13.16 6.27
CA LYS A 97 16.87 -13.82 6.45
C LYS A 97 16.81 -14.95 7.49
N ALA A 98 16.15 -14.71 8.63
CA ALA A 98 15.97 -15.74 9.64
C ALA A 98 15.10 -16.93 9.16
N GLN A 99 14.09 -16.67 8.34
CA GLN A 99 13.26 -17.72 7.73
C GLN A 99 14.05 -18.52 6.69
N VAL A 100 14.85 -17.86 5.86
CA VAL A 100 15.74 -18.50 4.89
C VAL A 100 16.72 -19.44 5.61
N ILE A 101 17.43 -18.95 6.63
CA ILE A 101 18.35 -19.78 7.42
C ILE A 101 17.64 -20.97 8.06
N LYS A 102 16.41 -20.78 8.54
CA LYS A 102 15.61 -21.87 9.11
C LYS A 102 15.26 -22.93 8.06
N LEU A 103 14.84 -22.51 6.87
CA LEU A 103 14.47 -23.40 5.77
C LEU A 103 15.70 -24.13 5.21
N GLU A 104 16.83 -23.44 5.04
CA GLU A 104 18.11 -24.05 4.64
C GLU A 104 18.57 -25.09 5.65
N ARG A 105 18.43 -24.83 6.95
CA ARG A 105 18.74 -25.81 8.00
C ARG A 105 17.82 -27.03 7.92
N MET A 106 16.52 -26.83 7.67
CA MET A 106 15.58 -27.94 7.51
C MET A 106 15.93 -28.79 6.29
N LEU A 107 16.28 -28.15 5.17
CA LEU A 107 16.71 -28.83 3.94
C LEU A 107 18.01 -29.62 4.14
N GLY A 108 18.99 -29.03 4.84
CA GLY A 108 20.26 -29.70 5.16
C GLY A 108 20.10 -30.86 6.16
N GLN A 109 19.06 -30.84 7.00
CA GLN A 109 18.68 -31.95 7.88
C GLN A 109 17.89 -33.03 7.13
N GLU A 110 17.15 -32.67 6.07
CA GLU A 110 16.45 -33.63 5.20
C GLU A 110 17.44 -34.41 4.30
N GLN A 111 18.61 -33.84 4.00
CA GLN A 111 19.63 -34.46 3.15
C GLN A 111 20.52 -35.49 3.87
N LEU A 112 20.46 -35.60 5.20
CA LEU A 112 21.10 -36.68 5.98
C LEU A 112 20.21 -37.01 7.19
N PRO A 113 19.59 -38.21 7.28
CA PRO A 113 20.31 -39.49 7.31
C PRO A 113 19.61 -40.66 6.57
N SER A 114 20.35 -41.40 5.75
CA SER A 114 20.05 -42.79 5.41
C SER A 114 21.35 -43.58 5.29
N GLN A 115 22.06 -43.74 6.41
CA GLN A 115 22.94 -44.88 6.60
C GLN A 115 22.12 -46.00 7.23
N GLU A 116 21.55 -46.88 6.40
CA GLU A 116 21.23 -48.23 6.83
C GLU A 116 22.40 -49.14 6.41
N THR A 117 23.12 -49.58 7.43
CA THR A 117 24.03 -50.71 7.46
C THR A 117 23.37 -51.97 6.89
N GLY A 118 23.95 -52.53 5.83
CA GLY A 118 23.67 -53.88 5.34
C GLY A 118 24.92 -54.46 4.69
N ALA A 119 25.70 -55.21 5.46
CA ALA A 119 26.82 -55.98 4.95
C ALA A 119 26.30 -57.17 4.13
N GLN A 120 26.74 -57.34 2.88
CA GLN A 120 27.09 -58.64 2.31
C GLN A 120 27.88 -58.52 0.98
N GLU A 121 29.08 -59.12 1.02
CA GLU A 121 29.78 -59.88 -0.04
C GLU A 121 30.04 -59.26 -1.43
N SER A 122 31.33 -58.98 -1.68
CA SER A 122 31.99 -58.88 -3.01
C SER A 122 32.06 -60.26 -3.73
N PRO A 123 32.44 -60.44 -5.03
CA PRO A 123 33.25 -59.56 -5.92
C PRO A 123 32.86 -59.67 -7.44
N PRO A 124 33.76 -59.55 -8.44
CA PRO A 124 34.36 -58.35 -9.07
C PRO A 124 34.06 -58.24 -10.60
N ALA A 125 34.07 -57.05 -11.23
CA ALA A 125 34.31 -56.95 -12.69
C ALA A 125 34.51 -55.50 -13.23
N LEU A 126 35.68 -55.34 -13.86
CA LEU A 126 36.03 -54.58 -15.07
C LEU A 126 36.06 -53.02 -15.08
N PRO A 127 37.12 -52.42 -15.68
CA PRO A 127 37.21 -50.99 -15.96
C PRO A 127 36.55 -50.69 -17.32
N VAL A 128 35.65 -49.71 -17.37
CA VAL A 128 35.08 -49.21 -18.63
C VAL A 128 35.25 -47.69 -18.67
N GLN A 129 36.01 -47.23 -19.67
CA GLN A 129 36.24 -45.83 -20.09
C GLN A 129 34.95 -45.28 -20.73
N GLU A 130 34.54 -44.01 -20.57
CA GLU A 130 34.84 -42.79 -21.36
C GLU A 130 33.68 -41.77 -21.08
N PRO A 131 33.62 -40.51 -21.57
CA PRO A 131 34.62 -39.53 -22.07
C PRO A 131 34.53 -38.17 -21.31
N PRO A 132 35.32 -37.12 -21.64
CA PRO A 132 35.26 -35.84 -20.94
C PRO A 132 34.04 -35.03 -21.41
N VAL A 133 33.24 -34.53 -20.46
CA VAL A 133 32.23 -33.52 -20.75
C VAL A 133 32.79 -32.19 -20.26
N GLU A 134 33.48 -31.47 -21.16
CA GLU A 134 33.59 -30.03 -21.02
C GLU A 134 32.17 -29.47 -21.16
N SER A 135 31.62 -28.95 -20.06
CA SER A 135 30.41 -28.14 -20.11
C SER A 135 30.59 -26.98 -19.14
N GLU A 136 31.06 -25.89 -19.74
CA GLU A 136 30.86 -24.49 -19.39
C GLU A 136 30.07 -24.23 -18.10
N ALA A 137 30.79 -24.16 -16.98
CA ALA A 137 30.34 -23.42 -15.80
C ALA A 137 31.37 -22.33 -15.47
N SER A 138 31.84 -21.62 -16.49
CA SER A 138 32.39 -20.26 -16.30
C SER A 138 31.21 -19.35 -16.06
N GLY A 139 30.97 -18.96 -14.80
CA GLY A 139 29.98 -17.92 -14.53
C GLY A 139 29.56 -17.68 -13.09
N LEU A 140 29.87 -18.58 -12.15
CA LEU A 140 29.60 -18.33 -10.73
C LEU A 140 30.86 -18.62 -9.92
N GLN A 141 31.82 -17.70 -10.02
CA GLN A 141 32.93 -17.64 -9.09
C GLN A 141 32.33 -17.23 -7.74
N LEU A 142 32.10 -18.22 -6.87
CA LEU A 142 31.72 -17.98 -5.49
C LEU A 142 32.73 -17.01 -4.88
N LEU A 143 32.25 -15.84 -4.47
CA LEU A 143 33.06 -14.83 -3.81
C LEU A 143 33.81 -15.48 -2.65
N SER A 144 35.10 -15.22 -2.57
CA SER A 144 35.92 -15.69 -1.48
C SER A 144 35.39 -15.13 -0.15
N PRO A 145 35.58 -15.85 0.98
CA PRO A 145 35.12 -15.39 2.29
C PRO A 145 35.59 -13.97 2.65
N HIS A 146 36.75 -13.55 2.14
CA HIS A 146 37.30 -12.21 2.36
C HIS A 146 36.52 -11.13 1.58
N GLU A 147 36.04 -11.42 0.37
CA GLU A 147 35.23 -10.49 -0.43
C GLU A 147 33.84 -10.28 0.18
N LEU A 148 33.27 -11.34 0.76
CA LEU A 148 32.02 -11.24 1.53
C LEU A 148 32.20 -10.36 2.76
N GLN A 149 33.32 -10.50 3.47
CA GLN A 149 33.63 -9.68 4.64
C GLN A 149 33.85 -8.21 4.28
N TYR A 150 34.48 -7.93 3.13
CA TYR A 150 34.64 -6.57 2.61
C TYR A 150 33.29 -5.92 2.30
N LEU A 151 32.37 -6.65 1.67
CA LEU A 151 31.03 -6.16 1.38
C LEU A 151 30.21 -5.94 2.66
N GLU A 152 30.30 -6.84 3.62
CA GLU A 152 29.62 -6.70 4.92
C GLU A 152 30.08 -5.43 5.65
N ASN A 153 31.40 -5.17 5.65
CA ASN A 153 31.97 -3.94 6.20
C ASN A 153 31.63 -2.68 5.39
N LEU A 154 31.33 -2.80 4.09
CA LEU A 154 30.94 -1.68 3.23
C LEU A 154 29.50 -1.22 3.51
N PHE A 155 28.62 -2.15 3.90
CA PHE A 155 27.22 -1.85 4.23
C PHE A 155 27.00 -1.44 5.69
N ASP A 156 27.93 -1.79 6.60
CA ASP A 156 27.86 -1.45 8.02
C ASP A 156 28.46 -0.06 8.35
N ASN A 157 29.28 0.51 7.45
CA ASN A 157 29.77 1.88 7.61
C ASN A 157 28.74 2.87 7.05
N ASP A 158 28.07 3.61 7.93
CA ASP A 158 27.11 4.71 7.66
C ASP A 158 27.69 5.92 6.88
N GLN A 159 28.74 5.73 6.07
CA GLN A 159 29.38 6.78 5.28
C GLN A 159 28.87 6.78 3.83
N MET A 160 27.54 6.83 3.66
CA MET A 160 26.93 7.21 2.38
C MET A 160 27.07 8.72 2.18
N GLY A 161 28.27 9.21 1.87
CA GLY A 161 28.42 10.64 1.63
C GLY A 161 29.79 11.20 1.27
N GLU A 162 30.88 10.43 1.28
CA GLU A 162 32.19 11.02 0.99
C GLU A 162 33.04 10.23 -0.02
N ILE A 163 32.99 10.78 -1.24
CA ILE A 163 34.08 10.97 -2.21
C ILE A 163 34.62 9.71 -2.93
N LEU A 164 34.32 9.61 -4.23
CA LEU A 164 35.39 9.35 -5.19
C LEU A 164 35.81 10.71 -5.77
N PRO A 165 37.03 11.22 -5.49
CA PRO A 165 37.61 12.23 -6.34
C PRO A 165 38.15 11.50 -7.56
N SER A 166 37.96 12.15 -8.70
CA SER A 166 38.46 11.77 -10.02
C SER A 166 39.91 11.29 -10.01
N GLU A 167 40.22 10.29 -10.82
CA GLU A 167 41.46 10.31 -11.59
C GLU A 167 41.13 10.18 -13.08
N VAL A 168 41.84 11.03 -13.83
CA VAL A 168 41.89 11.18 -15.29
C VAL A 168 42.84 10.13 -15.85
#